data_AF-S9QHG6-F1
#
_entry.id   AF-S9QHG6-F1
#
_cell.length_a   1.000
_cell.length_b   1.000
_cell.length_c   1.000
_cell.angle_alpha   90.00
_cell.angle_beta   90.00
_cell.angle_gamma   90.00
#
_symmetry.space_group_name_H-M   'P 1'
#
loop_
_entity.id
_entity.type
_entity.pdbx_description
1 polymer ?
#
loop_
_entity_poly.entity_id
_entity_poly.type
_entity_poly.pdbx_seq_one_letter_code
_entity_poly.pdbx_strand_id
1 'polypeptide(L)' 'MYGLRIAPTQVGDARIFRPWGWEIALIVSESIKEAMQGLGVTGARFEEV' A
#
# COMPACT_ATOMS: atom_id res chain seq x y z
N MET A 1 -2.32 12.49 16.20
CA MET A 1 -1.55 11.79 15.14
C MET A 1 -2.52 10.88 14.41
N TYR A 2 -2.99 11.32 13.24
CA TYR A 2 -4.01 10.63 12.43
C TYR A 2 -3.29 10.09 11.19
N GLY A 3 -3.10 8.77 11.14
CA GLY A 3 -2.63 8.03 9.97
C GLY A 3 -3.81 7.34 9.28
N LEU A 4 -3.67 7.08 7.99
CA LEU A 4 -4.66 6.36 7.18
C LEU A 4 -4.51 4.85 7.42
N ARG A 5 -5.26 4.34 8.40
CA ARG A 5 -5.28 2.90 8.69
C ARG A 5 -6.35 2.20 7.87
N ILE A 6 -5.95 1.29 6.99
CA ILE A 6 -6.85 0.38 6.29
C ILE A 6 -6.98 -0.89 7.13
N ALA A 7 -8.18 -1.20 7.62
CA ALA A 7 -8.44 -2.45 8.34
C ALA A 7 -8.54 -3.62 7.33
N PRO A 8 -7.65 -4.64 7.38
CA PRO A 8 -7.67 -5.76 6.44
C PRO A 8 -9.01 -6.52 6.44
N THR A 9 -9.70 -6.54 7.59
CA THR A 9 -11.01 -7.19 7.76
C THR A 9 -12.15 -6.47 7.04
N GLN A 10 -11.99 -5.20 6.67
CA GLN A 10 -13.04 -4.40 6.00
C GLN A 10 -12.86 -4.34 4.48
N VAL A 11 -11.76 -4.84 3.94
CA VAL A 11 -11.40 -4.69 2.52
C VAL A 11 -11.41 -6.01 1.73
N GLY A 12 -11.79 -7.12 2.38
CA GLY A 12 -11.88 -8.43 1.74
C GLY A 12 -10.54 -8.87 1.14
N ASP A 13 -10.57 -9.32 -0.12
CA ASP A 13 -9.37 -9.76 -0.85
C ASP A 13 -8.60 -8.61 -1.53
N ALA A 14 -9.05 -7.36 -1.36
CA ALA A 14 -8.37 -6.21 -1.97
C ALA A 14 -7.04 -5.93 -1.26
N ARG A 15 -5.95 -5.90 -2.02
CA ARG A 15 -4.58 -5.67 -1.51
C ARG A 15 -3.93 -4.38 -2.02
N ILE A 16 -4.60 -3.66 -2.93
CA ILE A 16 -4.14 -2.42 -3.54
C ILE A 16 -5.30 -1.43 -3.54
N PHE A 17 -5.06 -0.21 -3.06
CA PHE A 17 -6.03 0.88 -3.05
C PHE A 17 -5.47 2.09 -3.80
N ARG A 18 -6.33 2.70 -4.62
CA ARG A 18 -6.05 3.96 -5.29
C ARG A 18 -6.80 5.09 -4.58
N PRO A 19 -6.12 5.87 -3.71
CA PRO A 19 -6.75 7.03 -3.08
C PRO A 19 -7.23 8.03 -4.13
N TRP A 20 -8.41 8.59 -3.91
CA TRP A 20 -8.94 9.65 -4.76
C TRP A 20 -8.10 10.93 -4.57
N GLY A 21 -7.80 11.62 -5.68
CA GLY A 21 -6.98 12.84 -5.67
C GLY A 21 -5.45 12.62 -5.60
N TRP A 22 -4.98 11.37 -5.62
CA TRP A 22 -3.55 11.03 -5.62
C TRP A 22 -3.22 10.22 -6.88
N GLU A 23 -2.66 10.87 -7.88
CA GLU A 23 -2.51 10.26 -9.21
C GLU A 23 -1.44 9.15 -9.27
N ILE A 24 -0.45 9.21 -8.37
CA ILE A 24 0.77 8.37 -8.42
C ILE A 24 0.84 7.38 -7.24
N ALA A 25 0.18 7.67 -6.12
CA ALA A 25 0.32 6.84 -4.93
C ALA A 25 -0.66 5.67 -4.94
N LEU A 26 -0.16 4.50 -4.55
CA LEU A 26 -0.94 3.31 -4.29
C LEU A 26 -0.69 2.88 -2.86
N ILE A 27 -1.75 2.53 -2.15
CA ILE A 27 -1.65 1.92 -0.83
C ILE A 27 -1.71 0.42 -1.04
N VAL A 28 -0.67 -0.28 -0.62
CA VAL A 28 -0.55 -1.73 -0.79
C VAL A 28 -0.51 -2.41 0.58
N SER A 29 -0.95 -3.66 0.65
CA SER A 29 -0.76 -4.46 1.86
C SER A 29 0.74 -4.65 2.15
N GLU A 30 1.07 -4.85 3.42
CA GLU A 30 2.44 -5.12 3.87
C GLU A 30 3.07 -6.29 3.10
N SER A 31 2.31 -7.37 2.88
CA SER A 31 2.75 -8.52 2.09
C SER A 31 3.14 -8.18 0.64
N ILE A 32 2.49 -7.21 0.00
CA ILE A 32 2.87 -6.76 -1.34
C ILE A 32 4.14 -5.92 -1.28
N LYS A 33 4.25 -5.03 -0.29
CA LYS A 33 5.49 -4.26 -0.04
C LYS A 33 6.68 -5.19 0.17
N GLU A 34 6.54 -6.19 1.04
CA GLU A 34 7.58 -7.19 1.32
C GLU A 34 7.96 -7.99 0.07
N ALA A 35 6.98 -8.44 -0.72
CA ALA A 35 7.24 -9.14 -1.96
C ALA A 35 7.99 -8.26 -2.98
N MET A 36 7.61 -6.98 -3.11
CA MET A 36 8.29 -6.03 -3.99
C MET A 36 9.74 -5.76 -3.55
N GLN A 37 9.97 -5.66 -2.24
CA GLN A 37 11.31 -5.52 -1.68
C GLN A 37 12.16 -6.78 -1.90
N GLY A 38 11.58 -7.96 -1.70
CA GLY A 38 12.24 -9.25 -1.96
C GLY A 38 12.58 -9.47 -3.43
N LEU A 39 11.76 -8.95 -4.35
CA LEU A 39 12.02 -8.96 -5.79
C LEU A 39 13.04 -7.89 -6.23
N GLY A 40 13.46 -6.99 -5.33
CA GLY A 40 14.38 -5.91 -5.65
C GLY A 40 13.79 -4.85 -6.60
N VAL A 41 12.48 -4.62 -6.55
CA VAL A 41 11.82 -3.61 -7.40
C VAL A 41 12.39 -2.22 -7.12
N THR A 42 12.94 -1.58 -8.14
CA THR A 42 13.44 -0.21 -8.09
C THR A 42 12.38 0.77 -8.61
N GLY A 43 12.44 2.02 -8.17
CA GLY A 43 11.52 3.08 -8.63
C GLY A 43 10.26 3.29 -7.79
N ALA A 44 10.06 2.51 -6.72
CA ALA A 44 8.98 2.74 -5.75
C ALA A 44 9.55 3.21 -4.40
N ARG A 45 8.90 4.20 -3.78
CA ARG A 45 9.14 4.60 -2.38
C ARG A 45 7.96 4.16 -1.54
N PHE A 46 8.22 3.49 -0.43
CA PHE A 46 7.21 3.05 0.52
C PHE A 46 7.23 3.93 1.77
N GLU A 47 6.05 4.37 2.19
CA GLU A 47 5.82 5.10 3.45
C GLU A 47 4.69 4.41 4.20
N GLU A 48 4.81 4.31 5.53
CA GLU A 48 3.76 3.74 6.38
C GLU A 48 2.63 4.77 6.55
N VAL A 49 1.38 4.32 6.43
CA VAL A 49 0.18 5.17 6.48
C VAL A 49 -0.81 4.70 7.53
#